data_AF-A0A2M6WMC6-F1
#
_entry.id   AF-A0A2M6WMC6-F1
#
_cell.length_a   1.000
_cell.length_b   1.000
_cell.length_c   1.000
_cell.angle_alpha   90.00
_cell.angle_beta   90.00
_cell.angle_gamma   90.00
#
_symmetry.space_group_name_H-M   'P 1'
#
loop_
_entity.id
_entity.type
_entity.pdbx_description
1 polymer ?
#
loop_
_entity_poly.entity_id
_entity_poly.type
_entity_poly.pdbx_seq_one_letter_code
_entity_poly.pdbx_strand_id
1 'polypeptide(L)'
;MKTLKQKSNGFTLIEVMVSIAIITIAFFAIVNFFPASLKINEKAQNLTTAAYLAQAGIEQSLSLGYEPLGTGTVETKDRLSADIADFRYRFYRQTTVAYIDNNLADSVSDTGLKKITSVVYWQNPMELIERQYAITTLLSKN
;
A
#
# COMPACT_ATOMS: atom_id res chain seq x y z
N MET A 1 12.19 26.71 -69.39
CA MET A 1 12.31 26.26 -67.98
C MET A 1 11.04 26.67 -67.25
N LYS A 2 10.12 25.73 -67.00
CA LYS A 2 8.81 26.01 -66.38
C LYS A 2 8.97 25.94 -64.86
N THR A 3 8.88 27.07 -64.16
CA THR A 3 8.92 27.13 -62.69
C THR A 3 7.56 26.69 -62.13
N LEU A 4 7.54 25.55 -61.44
CA LEU A 4 6.37 25.06 -60.70
C LEU A 4 6.14 25.97 -59.48
N LYS A 5 5.14 26.84 -59.57
CA LYS A 5 4.71 27.70 -58.45
C LYS A 5 3.97 26.81 -57.44
N GLN A 6 4.58 26.48 -56.31
CA GLN A 6 3.90 25.79 -55.21
C GLN A 6 2.75 26.67 -54.71
N LYS A 7 1.51 26.17 -54.78
CA LYS A 7 0.37 26.78 -54.08
C LYS A 7 0.51 26.47 -52.59
N SER A 8 0.89 27.46 -51.79
CA SER A 8 0.79 27.38 -50.33
C SER A 8 -0.68 27.57 -49.93
N ASN A 9 -1.45 26.48 -49.88
CA ASN A 9 -2.79 26.53 -49.32
C ASN A 9 -2.66 26.61 -47.79
N GLY A 10 -3.01 27.77 -47.22
CA GLY A 10 -3.10 27.94 -45.76
C GLY A 10 -4.37 27.30 -45.20
N PHE A 11 -4.38 27.05 -43.89
CA PHE A 11 -5.55 26.55 -43.18
C PHE A 11 -6.69 27.57 -43.20
N THR A 12 -7.91 27.08 -43.35
CA THR A 12 -9.10 27.94 -43.23
C THR A 12 -9.42 28.19 -41.75
N LEU A 13 -10.06 29.32 -41.45
CA LEU A 13 -10.47 29.64 -40.07
C LEU A 13 -11.37 28.55 -39.48
N ILE A 14 -12.30 28.01 -40.29
CA ILE A 14 -13.21 26.93 -39.86
C ILE A 14 -12.45 25.65 -39.52
N GLU A 15 -11.40 25.32 -40.27
CA GLU A 15 -10.57 24.14 -40.03
C GLU A 15 -9.75 24.27 -38.74
N VAL A 16 -9.25 25.47 -38.44
CA VAL A 16 -8.59 25.76 -37.16
C VAL A 16 -9.59 25.62 -36.00
N MET A 17 -10.80 26.17 -36.13
CA MET A 17 -11.83 26.07 -35.09
C MET A 17 -12.25 24.62 -34.83
N VAL A 18 -12.46 23.84 -35.88
CA VAL A 18 -12.81 22.41 -35.77
C VAL A 18 -11.65 21.62 -35.16
N SER A 19 -10.40 21.92 -35.54
CA SER A 19 -9.21 21.26 -34.97
C SER A 19 -9.09 21.54 -33.47
N ILE A 20 -9.28 22.80 -33.04
CA ILE A 20 -9.27 23.16 -31.62
C ILE A 20 -10.40 22.44 -30.87
N ALA A 21 -11.60 22.35 -31.45
CA ALA A 21 -12.71 21.63 -30.84
C ALA A 21 -12.39 20.15 -30.63
N ILE A 22 -11.83 19.47 -31.65
CA ILE A 22 -11.41 18.06 -31.56
C ILE A 22 -10.33 17.87 -30.49
N ILE A 23 -9.29 18.72 -30.49
CA ILE A 23 -8.20 18.66 -29.49
C ILE A 23 -8.75 18.86 -28.08
N THR A 24 -9.68 19.79 -27.90
CA THR A 24 -10.27 20.09 -26.58
C THR A 24 -11.02 18.87 -26.03
N ILE A 25 -11.83 18.21 -26.86
CA ILE A 25 -12.55 16.99 -26.48
C ILE A 25 -11.57 15.88 -26.09
N ALA A 26 -10.53 15.67 -26.89
CA ALA A 26 -9.49 14.68 -26.61
C ALA A 26 -8.72 15.00 -25.31
N PHE A 27 -8.43 16.27 -25.06
CA PHE A 27 -7.71 16.70 -23.86
C PHE A 27 -8.52 16.40 -22.59
N PHE A 28 -9.82 16.71 -22.56
CA PHE A 28 -10.67 16.41 -21.41
C PHE A 28 -10.81 14.90 -21.15
N ALA A 29 -10.76 14.06 -22.18
CA ALA A 29 -10.73 12.61 -22.00
C ALA A 29 -9.47 12.16 -21.22
N ILE A 30 -8.31 12.79 -21.45
CA ILE A 30 -7.04 12.44 -20.80
C ILE A 30 -6.97 12.98 -19.37
N VAL A 31 -7.49 14.19 -19.11
CA VAL A 31 -7.42 14.84 -17.78
C VAL A 31 -8.02 13.94 -16.68
N ASN A 32 -9.04 13.15 -17.00
CA ASN A 32 -9.67 12.22 -16.06
C ASN A 32 -8.78 11.05 -15.60
N PHE A 33 -7.67 10.75 -16.29
CA PHE A 33 -6.74 9.69 -15.90
C PHE A 33 -5.80 10.10 -14.75
N PHE A 34 -5.53 11.39 -14.58
CA PHE A 34 -4.57 11.86 -13.57
C PHE A 34 -5.00 11.49 -12.14
N PRO A 35 -6.24 11.75 -11.69
CA PRO A 35 -6.68 11.35 -10.35
C PRO A 35 -6.61 9.84 -10.12
N ALA A 36 -6.90 9.03 -11.14
CA ALA A 36 -6.83 7.58 -11.05
C ALA A 36 -5.38 7.10 -10.83
N SER A 37 -4.43 7.67 -11.57
CA SER A 37 -3.00 7.35 -11.41
C SER A 37 -2.49 7.73 -10.01
N LEU A 38 -2.87 8.90 -9.48
CA LEU A 38 -2.49 9.31 -8.13
C LEU A 38 -3.00 8.33 -7.06
N LYS A 39 -4.26 7.87 -7.18
CA LYS A 39 -4.84 6.88 -6.25
C LYS A 39 -4.11 5.54 -6.29
N ILE A 40 -3.72 5.08 -7.48
CA ILE A 40 -2.96 3.83 -7.64
C ILE A 40 -1.58 3.96 -6.98
N ASN A 41 -0.90 5.09 -7.19
CA ASN A 41 0.41 5.34 -6.57
C ASN A 41 0.32 5.44 -5.05
N GLU A 42 -0.67 6.16 -4.50
CA GLU A 42 -0.87 6.24 -3.04
C GLU A 42 -1.17 4.86 -2.44
N LYS A 43 -2.01 4.06 -3.11
CA LYS A 43 -2.30 2.69 -2.69
C LYS A 43 -1.04 1.83 -2.66
N ALA A 44 -0.22 1.89 -3.71
CA ALA A 44 1.04 1.15 -3.78
C ALA A 44 2.01 1.59 -2.68
N GLN A 45 2.16 2.90 -2.46
CA GLN A 45 3.00 3.45 -1.41
C GLN A 45 2.56 2.98 -0.01
N ASN A 46 1.26 3.06 0.28
CA ASN A 46 0.73 2.63 1.58
C ASN A 46 0.92 1.12 1.80
N LEU A 47 0.72 0.31 0.76
CA LEU A 47 0.93 -1.14 0.85
C LEU A 47 2.39 -1.49 1.12
N THR A 48 3.33 -0.87 0.39
CA THR A 48 4.77 -1.05 0.62
C THR A 48 5.16 -0.62 2.04
N THR A 49 4.67 0.53 2.48
CA THR A 49 4.92 1.03 3.84
C THR A 49 4.36 0.06 4.89
N ALA A 50 3.12 -0.40 4.73
CA ALA A 50 2.51 -1.36 5.63
C ALA A 50 3.28 -2.70 5.68
N ALA A 51 3.82 -3.16 4.56
CA ALA A 51 4.65 -4.36 4.50
C ALA A 51 5.93 -4.20 5.33
N TYR A 52 6.65 -3.09 5.16
CA TYR A 52 7.85 -2.82 5.97
C TYR A 52 7.53 -2.66 7.47
N LEU A 53 6.42 -1.99 7.81
CA LEU A 53 6.02 -1.82 9.20
C LEU A 53 5.59 -3.15 9.85
N ALA A 54 4.94 -4.04 9.09
CA ALA A 54 4.59 -5.39 9.54
C ALA A 54 5.86 -6.24 9.74
N GLN A 55 6.78 -6.18 8.79
CA GLN A 55 8.08 -6.85 8.89
C GLN A 55 8.86 -6.39 10.13
N ALA A 56 8.89 -5.08 10.40
CA ALA A 56 9.52 -4.53 11.60
C ALA A 56 8.88 -5.07 12.90
N GLY A 57 7.56 -5.31 12.92
CA GLY A 57 6.87 -5.92 14.07
C GLY A 57 7.28 -7.37 14.29
N ILE A 58 7.45 -8.12 13.19
CA ILE A 58 8.00 -9.48 13.22
C ILE A 58 9.42 -9.48 13.77
N GLU A 59 10.31 -8.63 13.23
CA GLU A 59 11.72 -8.54 13.67
C GLU A 59 11.84 -8.15 15.14
N GLN A 60 11.03 -7.21 15.61
CA GLN A 60 10.94 -6.85 17.02
C GLN A 60 10.57 -8.07 17.89
N SER A 61 9.58 -8.87 17.47
CA SER A 61 9.17 -10.08 18.19
C SER A 61 10.24 -11.17 18.16
N LEU A 62 10.88 -11.38 17.01
CA LEU A 62 11.96 -12.34 16.84
C LEU A 62 13.19 -11.98 17.68
N SER A 63 13.47 -10.68 17.86
CA SER A 63 14.60 -10.21 18.67
C SER A 63 14.52 -10.60 20.14
N LEU A 64 13.31 -10.88 20.66
CA LEU A 64 13.11 -11.40 22.00
C LEU A 64 13.54 -12.87 22.11
N GLY A 65 13.36 -13.66 21.05
CA GLY A 65 13.58 -15.10 21.06
C GLY A 65 12.40 -15.90 21.63
N TYR A 66 12.52 -17.24 21.65
CA TYR A 66 11.38 -18.12 21.92
C TYR A 66 10.83 -17.99 23.34
N GLU A 67 11.68 -18.12 24.35
CA GLU A 67 11.28 -18.19 25.76
C GLU A 67 10.59 -16.91 26.28
N PRO A 68 11.16 -15.71 26.10
CA PRO A 68 10.56 -14.49 26.65
C PRO A 68 9.37 -13.97 25.82
N LEU A 69 9.17 -14.46 24.59
CA LEU A 69 8.04 -14.07 23.76
C LEU A 69 6.76 -14.76 24.25
N GLY A 70 5.93 -14.03 24.99
CA GLY A 70 4.62 -14.53 25.43
C GLY A 70 3.66 -14.84 24.27
N THR A 71 2.59 -15.58 24.57
CA THR A 71 1.48 -15.82 23.62
C THR A 71 0.32 -14.86 23.88
N GLY A 72 -0.58 -14.74 22.90
CA GLY A 72 -1.66 -13.75 22.87
C GLY A 72 -1.28 -12.49 22.10
N THR A 73 -1.87 -11.37 22.46
CA THR A 73 -1.57 -10.06 21.87
C THR A 73 -0.33 -9.48 22.53
N VAL A 74 0.81 -9.53 21.83
CA VAL A 74 2.09 -8.99 22.30
C VAL A 74 2.20 -7.50 22.01
N GLU A 75 1.54 -7.05 20.95
CA GLU A 75 1.36 -5.64 20.62
C GLU A 75 -0.11 -5.41 20.30
N THR A 76 -0.80 -4.61 21.12
CA THR A 76 -2.19 -4.24 20.89
C THR A 76 -2.30 -3.34 19.67
N LYS A 77 -3.45 -3.39 18.97
CA LYS A 77 -3.72 -2.47 17.86
C LYS A 77 -3.66 -1.03 18.36
N ASP A 78 -2.55 -0.37 18.06
CA ASP A 78 -2.33 1.03 18.37
C ASP A 78 -1.56 1.73 17.26
N ARG A 79 -1.63 3.06 17.26
CA ARG A 79 -0.97 3.92 16.29
C ARG A 79 0.54 3.84 16.46
N LEU A 80 1.26 3.76 15.34
CA LEU A 80 2.71 3.62 15.36
C LEU A 80 3.48 4.91 15.67
N SER A 81 2.81 6.07 15.61
CA SER A 81 3.39 7.35 16.01
C SER A 81 2.30 8.30 16.50
N ALA A 82 2.61 9.07 17.54
CA ALA A 82 1.74 10.11 18.07
C ALA A 82 1.91 11.46 17.32
N ASP A 83 3.01 11.64 16.60
CA ASP A 83 3.30 12.87 15.85
C ASP A 83 2.55 12.86 14.52
N ILE A 84 1.69 13.85 14.29
CA ILE A 84 0.90 13.98 13.07
C ILE A 84 1.75 14.23 11.81
N ALA A 85 2.97 14.74 11.97
CA ALA A 85 3.90 14.95 10.87
C ALA A 85 4.64 13.66 10.44
N ASP A 86 4.63 12.63 11.29
CA ASP A 86 5.26 11.35 11.00
C ASP A 86 4.40 10.54 10.02
N PHE A 87 5.01 9.98 8.99
CA PHE A 87 4.33 9.12 8.03
C PHE A 87 3.65 7.91 8.69
N ARG A 88 4.17 7.45 9.83
CA ARG A 88 3.63 6.34 10.62
C ARG A 88 2.34 6.69 11.35
N TYR A 89 2.01 7.97 11.51
CA TYR A 89 0.79 8.43 12.19
C TYR A 89 -0.50 7.83 11.61
N ARG A 90 -0.50 7.53 10.31
CA ARG A 90 -1.64 6.96 9.58
C ARG A 90 -1.78 5.44 9.75
N PHE A 91 -0.80 4.79 10.37
CA PHE A 91 -0.71 3.34 10.47
C PHE A 91 -0.88 2.87 11.91
N TYR A 92 -1.59 1.77 12.05
CA TYR A 92 -1.75 1.03 13.30
C TYR A 92 -1.13 -0.33 13.12
N ARG A 93 -0.57 -0.91 14.18
CA ARG A 93 -0.02 -2.26 14.14
C ARG A 93 -0.53 -3.07 15.32
N GLN A 94 -0.79 -4.35 15.06
CA GLN A 94 -1.09 -5.34 16.08
C GLN A 94 -0.23 -6.57 15.81
N THR A 95 0.39 -7.11 16.85
CA THR A 95 1.18 -8.34 16.77
C THR A 95 0.63 -9.37 17.74
N THR A 96 0.30 -10.54 17.21
CA THR A 96 -0.22 -11.68 17.97
C THR A 96 0.69 -12.89 17.83
N VAL A 97 0.82 -13.64 18.91
CA VAL A 97 1.64 -14.84 18.99
C VAL A 97 0.79 -15.99 19.49
N ALA A 98 0.84 -17.15 18.83
CA ALA A 98 0.13 -18.35 19.25
C ALA A 98 1.06 -19.56 19.22
N TYR A 99 0.88 -20.51 20.12
CA TYR A 99 1.48 -21.83 19.94
C TYR A 99 0.82 -22.52 18.76
N ILE A 100 1.58 -23.35 18.05
CA ILE A 100 1.06 -24.13 16.93
C ILE A 100 1.50 -25.58 16.99
N ASP A 101 0.66 -26.50 16.55
CA ASP A 101 1.03 -27.92 16.44
C ASP A 101 1.77 -28.25 15.14
N ASN A 102 2.10 -29.54 14.94
CA ASN A 102 2.77 -30.04 13.74
C ASN A 102 1.94 -29.84 12.45
N ASN A 103 0.65 -29.55 12.57
CA ASN A 103 -0.25 -29.26 11.46
C ASN A 103 -0.46 -27.74 11.26
N LEU A 104 0.32 -26.90 11.95
CA LEU A 104 0.22 -25.43 11.95
C LEU A 104 -1.12 -24.89 12.52
N ALA A 105 -1.88 -25.74 13.23
CA ALA A 105 -3.10 -25.34 13.91
C ALA A 105 -2.76 -24.72 15.27
N ASP A 106 -3.61 -23.79 15.73
CA ASP A 106 -3.41 -23.14 17.03
C ASP A 106 -3.48 -24.18 18.15
N SER A 107 -2.50 -24.11 19.06
CA SER A 107 -2.37 -24.99 20.21
C SER A 107 -2.52 -24.17 21.50
N VAL A 108 -3.07 -24.81 22.55
CA VAL A 108 -3.13 -24.25 23.90
C VAL A 108 -1.87 -24.55 24.72
N SER A 109 -1.09 -25.55 24.31
CA SER A 109 0.15 -25.96 24.98
C SER A 109 1.38 -25.61 24.14
N ASP A 110 2.51 -25.40 24.82
CA ASP A 110 3.82 -25.24 24.18
C ASP A 110 4.21 -26.53 23.44
N THR A 111 4.44 -26.39 22.13
CA THR A 111 4.85 -27.46 21.20
C THR A 111 6.30 -27.31 20.73
N GLY A 112 7.01 -26.29 21.23
CA GLY A 112 8.29 -25.84 20.69
C GLY A 112 8.16 -24.96 19.45
N LEU A 113 6.93 -24.62 19.02
CA LEU A 113 6.67 -23.74 17.86
C LEU A 113 5.70 -22.62 18.23
N LYS A 114 6.03 -21.40 17.78
CA LYS A 114 5.17 -20.21 17.89
C LYS A 114 4.94 -19.63 16.50
N LYS A 115 3.71 -19.23 16.23
CA LYS A 115 3.31 -18.45 15.06
C LYS A 115 3.19 -17.00 15.48
N ILE A 116 3.93 -16.12 14.81
CA ILE A 116 3.90 -14.68 15.03
C ILE A 116 3.21 -14.05 13.83
N THR A 117 2.15 -13.29 14.07
CA THR A 117 1.41 -12.57 13.03
C THR A 117 1.41 -11.09 13.38
N SER A 118 2.02 -10.28 12.50
CA SER A 118 1.98 -8.81 12.59
C SER A 118 1.05 -8.28 11.51
N VAL A 119 0.03 -7.52 11.91
CA VAL A 119 -0.96 -6.91 11.03
C VAL A 119 -0.85 -5.40 11.14
N VAL A 120 -0.70 -4.73 9.99
CA VAL A 120 -0.71 -3.28 9.88
C VAL A 120 -2.01 -2.83 9.24
N TYR A 121 -2.65 -1.85 9.85
CA TYR A 121 -3.90 -1.25 9.42
C TYR A 121 -3.68 0.20 9.04
N TRP A 122 -4.37 0.66 8.00
CA TRP A 122 -4.41 2.08 7.65
C TRP A 122 -5.75 2.43 7.02
N GLN A 123 -6.14 3.68 7.19
CA GLN A 123 -7.33 4.21 6.54
C GLN A 123 -6.92 4.99 5.29
N ASN A 124 -7.65 4.74 4.20
CA ASN A 124 -7.59 5.61 3.04
C ASN A 124 -8.55 6.79 3.29
N PRO A 125 -8.10 8.04 3.33
CA PRO A 125 -9.00 9.17 3.56
C PRO A 125 -10.12 9.29 2.51
N MET A 126 -9.96 8.65 1.34
CA MET A 126 -10.98 8.61 0.28
C MET A 126 -11.93 7.41 0.36
N GLU A 127 -11.62 6.39 1.16
CA GLU A 127 -12.45 5.20 1.35
C GLU A 127 -12.60 4.94 2.85
N LEU A 128 -13.82 5.02 3.39
CA LEU A 128 -14.11 4.74 4.82
C LEU A 128 -13.87 3.26 5.23
N ILE A 129 -13.13 2.51 4.42
CA ILE A 129 -12.79 1.11 4.60
C ILE A 129 -11.36 1.04 5.14
N GLU A 130 -11.20 0.41 6.30
CA GLU A 130 -9.88 0.10 6.83
C GLU A 130 -9.21 -0.96 5.95
N ARG A 131 -7.99 -0.66 5.50
CA ARG A 131 -7.14 -1.59 4.79
C ARG A 131 -6.17 -2.23 5.78
N GLN A 132 -5.80 -3.48 5.50
CA GLN A 132 -4.85 -4.21 6.32
C GLN A 132 -3.86 -4.98 5.46
N TYR A 133 -2.67 -5.19 6.01
CA TYR A 133 -1.63 -6.05 5.46
C TYR A 133 -1.03 -6.88 6.60
N ALA A 134 -0.89 -8.19 6.39
CA ALA A 134 -0.43 -9.11 7.42
C ALA A 134 0.79 -9.90 6.93
N ILE A 135 1.78 -10.04 7.81
CA ILE A 135 2.89 -10.99 7.66
C ILE A 135 2.80 -11.98 8.81
N THR A 136 3.04 -13.25 8.50
CA THR A 136 3.14 -14.32 9.49
C THR A 136 4.46 -15.05 9.34
N THR A 137 5.12 -15.32 10.46
CA THR A 137 6.33 -16.14 10.53
C THR A 137 6.23 -17.18 11.65
N LEU A 138 7.13 -18.15 11.63
CA LEU A 138 7.27 -19.17 12.65
C LEU A 138 8.57 -18.99 13.42
N LEU A 139 8.49 -19.23 14.73
CA LEU A 139 9.64 -19.22 15.64
C LEU A 139 9.67 -20.56 16.38
N SER A 140 10.80 -21.26 16.28
CA SER A 140 11.04 -22.51 16.99
C SER A 140 11.83 -22.29 18.27
N LYS A 141 11.62 -23.17 19.25
CA LYS A 141 12.46 -23.31 20.43
C LYS A 141 13.81 -23.88 19.97
N ASN A 142 14.89 -23.14 20.20
CA ASN A 142 16.26 -23.57 19.88
C ASN A 142 16.74 -24.67 20.83
#